data_AF-A0A0C3LDW7-F1
#
_entry.id   AF-A0A0C3LDW7-F1
#
_cell.length_a   1.000
_cell.length_b   1.000
_cell.length_c   1.000
_cell.angle_alpha   90.00
_cell.angle_beta   90.00
_cell.angle_gamma   90.00
#
_symmetry.space_group_name_H-M   'P 1'
#
loop_
_entity.id
_entity.type
_entity.pdbx_description
1 polymer ?
#
loop_
_entity_poly.entity_id
_entity_poly.type
_entity_poly.pdbx_seq_one_letter_code
_entity_poly.pdbx_strand_id
1 'polypeptide(L)'
;MDSSSLLWMVQQIDAAGVGNLWAPDAFEDVPTVKAYFDAKRESNSPKTSSPKVSPPTRTESKLPPSVLKELQKDVKGKLHDSLEGISLWWLLEYIPLWKHFLDGNKQQCKELNINRGRGREIRHENPLYHRSVQLLEETGYTPRVRCQSGLTPIYVDY
;
A
#
# COMPACT_ATOMS: atom_id res chain seq x y z
N MET A 1 6.28 -13.89 -12.02
CA MET A 1 6.05 -12.44 -12.17
C MET A 1 6.56 -12.07 -13.54
N ASP A 2 5.73 -11.45 -14.38
CA ASP A 2 6.14 -11.06 -15.73
C ASP A 2 7.06 -9.84 -15.64
N SER A 3 8.15 -9.81 -16.41
CA SER A 3 9.16 -8.73 -16.35
C SER A 3 8.57 -7.32 -16.58
N SER A 4 7.43 -7.24 -17.26
CA SER A 4 6.70 -5.99 -17.54
C SER A 4 6.01 -5.39 -16.31
N SER A 5 5.46 -6.20 -15.40
CA SER A 5 4.76 -5.68 -14.21
C SER A 5 5.76 -5.15 -13.17
N LEU A 6 6.91 -5.80 -13.05
CA LEU A 6 7.98 -5.37 -12.16
C LEU A 6 8.59 -4.04 -12.62
N LEU A 7 8.82 -3.85 -13.92
CA LEU A 7 9.26 -2.57 -14.48
C LEU A 7 8.29 -1.43 -14.13
N TRP A 8 6.99 -1.65 -14.32
CA TRP A 8 5.99 -0.62 -14.02
C TRP A 8 6.02 -0.22 -12.55
N MET A 9 6.08 -1.18 -11.64
CA MET A 9 6.16 -0.91 -10.20
C MET A 9 7.41 -0.09 -9.84
N VAL A 10 8.57 -0.46 -10.39
CA VAL A 10 9.82 0.27 -10.16
C VAL A 10 9.72 1.72 -10.67
N GLN A 11 9.12 1.93 -11.84
CA GLN A 11 8.89 3.27 -12.40
C GLN A 11 7.98 4.12 -11.51
N GLN A 12 6.91 3.54 -10.94
CA GLN A 12 6.02 4.28 -10.04
C GLN A 12 6.72 4.69 -8.74
N ILE A 13 7.48 3.76 -8.14
CA ILE A 13 8.24 4.04 -6.91
C ILE A 13 9.28 5.13 -7.14
N ASP A 14 9.98 5.07 -8.27
CA ASP A 14 10.98 6.06 -8.65
C ASP A 14 10.33 7.43 -8.95
N ALA A 15 9.20 7.47 -9.66
CA ALA A 15 8.45 8.70 -9.95
C ALA A 15 7.86 9.35 -8.70
N ALA A 16 7.49 8.56 -7.68
CA ALA A 16 6.97 9.06 -6.41
C ALA A 16 8.03 9.83 -5.59
N GLY A 17 9.32 9.71 -5.93
CA GLY A 17 10.38 10.49 -5.28
C GLY A 17 10.54 10.20 -3.78
N VAL A 18 10.18 8.99 -3.34
CA VAL A 18 10.15 8.57 -1.92
C VAL A 18 11.53 8.42 -1.26
N GLY A 19 12.61 8.84 -1.93
CA GLY A 19 13.98 8.78 -1.40
C GLY A 19 14.56 7.36 -1.34
N ASN A 20 14.01 6.43 -2.13
CA ASN A 20 14.51 5.06 -2.20
C ASN A 20 15.88 5.01 -2.89
N LEU A 21 16.83 4.35 -2.25
CA LEU A 21 18.13 4.02 -2.82
C LEU A 21 18.06 2.60 -3.38
N TRP A 22 18.16 2.48 -4.69
CA TRP A 22 18.26 1.19 -5.36
C TRP A 22 19.71 0.72 -5.35
N ALA A 23 19.96 -0.52 -4.92
CA ALA A 23 21.29 -1.10 -5.04
C ALA A 23 21.61 -1.32 -6.52
N PRO A 24 22.85 -1.04 -6.98
CA PRO A 24 23.22 -1.10 -8.39
C PRO A 24 23.12 -2.51 -9.01
N ASP A 25 23.15 -3.53 -8.16
CA ASP A 25 23.07 -4.95 -8.48
C ASP A 25 21.67 -5.56 -8.29
N ALA A 26 20.71 -4.82 -7.70
CA ALA A 26 19.39 -5.34 -7.33
C ALA A 26 18.56 -5.90 -8.50
N PHE A 27 18.91 -5.54 -9.73
CA PHE A 27 18.16 -5.90 -10.94
C PHE A 27 19.05 -6.52 -12.04
N GLU A 28 20.20 -7.09 -11.68
CA GLU A 28 21.06 -7.77 -12.67
C GLU A 28 20.32 -8.90 -13.41
N ASP A 29 19.49 -9.63 -12.68
CA ASP A 29 18.69 -10.74 -13.21
C ASP A 29 17.44 -10.29 -14.00
N VAL A 30 17.15 -8.98 -14.04
CA VAL A 30 15.95 -8.41 -14.70
C VAL A 30 16.36 -7.36 -15.75
N PRO A 31 16.66 -7.78 -16.99
CA PRO A 31 17.26 -6.93 -18.03
C PRO A 31 16.46 -5.65 -18.33
N THR A 32 15.13 -5.74 -18.25
CA THR A 32 14.23 -4.62 -18.56
C THR A 32 14.34 -3.48 -17.55
N VAL A 33 14.47 -3.83 -16.25
CA VAL A 33 14.61 -2.84 -15.18
C VAL A 33 16.03 -2.27 -15.16
N LYS A 34 17.02 -3.14 -15.40
CA LYS A 34 18.41 -2.71 -15.57
C LYS A 34 18.55 -1.68 -16.69
N ALA A 35 17.96 -1.94 -17.87
CA ALA A 35 17.98 -1.00 -19.00
C ALA A 35 17.34 0.35 -18.66
N TYR A 36 16.28 0.37 -17.85
CA TYR A 36 15.66 1.61 -17.38
C TYR A 36 16.61 2.45 -16.50
N PHE A 37 17.30 1.83 -15.55
CA PHE A 37 18.27 2.53 -14.70
C PHE A 37 19.54 2.95 -15.44
N ASP A 38 20.03 2.11 -16.37
CA ASP A 38 21.16 2.43 -17.22
C ASP A 38 20.85 3.69 -18.07
N ALA A 39 19.69 3.74 -18.73
CA ALA A 39 19.24 4.92 -19.49
C ALA A 39 19.05 6.16 -18.62
N LYS A 40 18.54 6.00 -17.40
CA LYS A 40 18.37 7.11 -16.45
C LYS A 40 19.71 7.65 -15.96
N ARG A 41 20.72 6.79 -15.77
CA ARG A 41 22.08 7.19 -15.39
C ARG A 41 22.75 8.00 -16.49
N GLU A 42 22.53 7.64 -17.74
CA GLU A 42 22.99 8.42 -18.90
C GLU A 42 22.31 9.80 -18.97
N SER A 43 21.03 9.91 -18.61
CA SER A 43 20.31 11.19 -18.59
C SER A 43 20.71 12.15 -17.45
N ASN A 44 21.29 11.63 -16.37
CA ASN A 44 21.67 12.42 -15.18
C ASN A 44 23.12 12.93 -15.22
N SER A 45 23.77 12.89 -16.40
CA SER A 45 25.01 13.64 -16.63
C SER A 45 24.75 15.14 -16.39
N PRO A 46 25.63 15.88 -15.69
CA PRO A 46 25.23 17.06 -14.93
C PRO A 46 24.82 18.23 -15.83
N LYS A 47 23.53 18.56 -15.82
CA LYS A 47 23.04 19.94 -15.96
C LYS A 47 22.20 20.30 -14.74
N THR A 48 22.78 21.19 -13.95
CA THR A 48 22.26 21.83 -12.74
C THR A 48 20.89 22.45 -12.97
N SER A 49 19.86 21.96 -12.27
CA SER A 49 18.73 22.78 -11.78
C SER A 49 17.89 21.99 -10.78
N SER A 50 17.93 22.41 -9.51
CA SER A 50 17.05 21.94 -8.44
C SER A 50 15.58 22.30 -8.70
N PRO A 51 14.61 21.45 -8.32
CA PRO A 51 13.23 21.89 -8.13
C PRO A 51 12.82 21.96 -6.65
N LYS A 52 12.00 22.98 -6.43
CA LYS A 52 11.48 23.55 -5.20
C LYS A 52 10.26 22.77 -4.73
N VAL A 53 10.28 22.29 -3.48
CA VAL A 53 9.17 21.57 -2.83
C VAL A 53 8.02 22.53 -2.53
N SER A 54 6.79 22.14 -2.88
CA SER A 54 5.54 22.80 -2.46
C SER A 54 4.61 21.77 -1.78
N PRO A 55 3.73 22.18 -0.85
CA PRO A 55 2.95 21.26 0.01
C PRO A 55 1.70 20.69 -0.70
N PRO A 56 1.21 19.50 -0.31
CA PRO A 56 0.06 18.88 -0.98
C PRO A 56 -1.26 19.51 -0.51
N THR A 57 -1.88 20.25 -1.42
CA THR A 57 -3.26 20.73 -1.36
C THR A 57 -4.22 19.56 -1.53
N ARG A 58 -5.25 19.53 -0.67
CA ARG A 58 -6.37 18.58 -0.64
C ARG A 58 -7.12 18.60 -1.98
N THR A 59 -7.00 17.53 -2.77
CA THR A 59 -7.74 17.33 -4.02
C THR A 59 -8.65 16.12 -3.90
N GLU A 60 -9.94 16.31 -4.11
CA GLU A 60 -10.91 15.23 -4.28
C GLU A 60 -10.48 14.35 -5.47
N SER A 61 -10.14 13.09 -5.18
CA SER A 61 -9.49 12.15 -6.08
C SER A 61 -10.50 11.51 -7.05
N LYS A 62 -10.62 12.07 -8.26
CA LYS A 62 -11.06 11.29 -9.43
C LYS A 62 -9.88 10.41 -9.88
N LEU A 63 -9.84 9.18 -9.39
CA LEU A 63 -8.88 8.17 -9.85
C LEU A 63 -8.97 7.97 -11.39
N PRO A 64 -7.85 7.77 -12.08
CA PRO A 64 -7.84 7.40 -13.49
C PRO A 64 -8.57 6.06 -13.72
N PRO A 65 -9.29 5.89 -14.84
CA PRO A 65 -10.06 4.67 -15.11
C PRO A 65 -9.20 3.40 -15.28
N SER A 66 -7.89 3.54 -15.50
CA SER A 66 -6.94 2.42 -15.51
C SER A 66 -6.73 1.83 -14.12
N VAL A 67 -6.52 2.67 -13.11
CA VAL A 67 -6.28 2.25 -11.71
C VAL A 67 -7.50 1.55 -11.12
N LEU A 68 -8.70 2.03 -11.46
CA LEU A 68 -9.96 1.42 -11.04
C LEU A 68 -10.13 0.00 -11.61
N LYS A 69 -9.72 -0.22 -12.87
CA LYS A 69 -9.77 -1.55 -13.51
C LYS A 69 -8.75 -2.53 -12.91
N GLU A 70 -7.56 -2.06 -12.56
CA GLU A 70 -6.55 -2.87 -11.89
C GLU A 70 -6.99 -3.25 -10.47
N LEU A 71 -7.50 -2.28 -9.70
CA LEU A 71 -8.14 -2.52 -8.40
C LEU A 71 -9.24 -3.59 -8.49
N GLN A 72 -10.13 -3.48 -9.48
CA GLN A 72 -11.18 -4.49 -9.68
C GLN A 72 -10.64 -5.89 -10.01
N LYS A 73 -9.48 -5.99 -10.67
CA LYS A 73 -8.82 -7.28 -10.92
C LYS A 73 -8.18 -7.84 -9.66
N ASP A 74 -7.49 -7.00 -8.88
CA ASP A 74 -6.88 -7.39 -7.61
C ASP A 74 -7.92 -7.84 -6.59
N VAL A 75 -9.04 -7.12 -6.49
CA VAL A 75 -10.19 -7.47 -5.65
C VAL A 75 -10.75 -8.85 -6.00
N LYS A 76 -10.78 -9.22 -7.29
CA LYS A 76 -11.27 -10.52 -7.77
C LYS A 76 -10.21 -11.63 -7.71
N GLY A 77 -8.97 -11.29 -7.34
CA GLY A 77 -7.88 -12.25 -7.20
C GLY A 77 -8.16 -13.29 -6.11
N LYS A 78 -7.68 -14.51 -6.29
CA LYS A 78 -7.73 -15.52 -5.23
C LYS A 78 -6.86 -15.06 -4.07
N LEU A 79 -7.44 -14.90 -2.89
CA LEU A 79 -6.69 -14.64 -1.66
C LEU A 79 -5.73 -15.83 -1.43
N HIS A 80 -4.44 -15.59 -1.65
CA HIS A 80 -3.39 -16.55 -1.33
C HIS A 80 -2.92 -16.27 0.10
N ASP A 81 -3.31 -17.14 1.03
CA ASP A 81 -2.76 -17.13 2.38
C ASP A 81 -1.56 -18.07 2.44
N SER A 82 -0.36 -17.51 2.26
CA SER A 82 0.89 -18.29 2.33
C SER A 82 1.19 -18.84 3.72
N LEU A 83 0.44 -18.42 4.77
CA LEU A 83 0.64 -18.86 6.15
C LEU A 83 -0.05 -20.19 6.45
N GLU A 84 -0.99 -20.64 5.62
CA GLU A 84 -1.72 -21.91 5.82
C GLU A 84 -0.77 -23.13 5.84
N GLY A 85 0.35 -23.06 5.11
CA GLY A 85 1.35 -24.13 5.05
C GLY A 85 2.29 -24.23 6.25
N ILE A 86 2.29 -23.26 7.17
CA ILE A 86 3.25 -23.19 8.28
C ILE A 86 2.54 -23.55 9.58
N SER A 87 2.79 -24.74 10.13
CA SER A 87 2.12 -25.24 11.35
C SER A 87 2.26 -24.33 12.60
N LEU A 88 3.27 -23.46 12.64
CA LEU A 88 3.51 -22.50 13.72
C LEU A 88 2.88 -21.12 13.48
N TRP A 89 1.98 -20.96 12.50
CA TRP A 89 1.34 -19.67 12.18
C TRP A 89 0.62 -19.05 13.38
N TRP A 90 0.09 -19.87 14.29
CA TRP A 90 -0.57 -19.43 15.52
C TRP A 90 0.37 -18.64 16.45
N LEU A 91 1.69 -18.78 16.34
CA LEU A 91 2.64 -18.01 17.16
C LEU A 91 2.58 -16.51 16.84
N LEU A 92 2.27 -16.15 15.59
CA LEU A 92 2.06 -14.76 15.16
C LEU A 92 0.88 -14.10 15.89
N GLU A 93 -0.04 -14.90 16.42
CA GLU A 93 -1.16 -14.40 17.22
C GLU A 93 -0.73 -13.90 18.61
N TYR A 94 0.38 -14.44 19.14
CA TYR A 94 0.88 -14.10 20.47
C TYR A 94 1.97 -13.03 20.46
N ILE A 95 2.51 -12.70 19.30
CA ILE A 95 3.52 -11.65 19.17
C ILE A 95 2.83 -10.27 19.29
N PRO A 96 3.25 -9.41 20.24
CA PRO A 96 2.78 -8.04 20.28
C PRO A 96 3.27 -7.29 19.05
N LEU A 97 2.33 -6.77 18.27
CA LEU A 97 2.59 -6.03 17.04
C LEU A 97 2.20 -4.56 17.24
N TRP A 98 3.02 -3.68 16.68
CA TRP A 98 2.69 -2.27 16.55
C TRP A 98 1.64 -2.10 15.45
N LYS A 99 0.44 -1.69 15.84
CA LYS A 99 -0.61 -1.29 14.89
C LYS A 99 -0.44 0.18 14.59
N HIS A 100 -0.26 0.48 13.32
CA HIS A 100 -0.28 1.83 12.80
C HIS A 100 -1.67 2.12 12.26
N PHE A 101 -2.27 3.22 12.70
CA PHE A 101 -3.54 3.69 12.17
C PHE A 101 -3.54 5.21 12.13
N LEU A 102 -4.44 5.77 11.34
CA LEU A 102 -4.62 7.20 11.22
C LEU A 102 -5.78 7.65 12.12
N ASP A 103 -5.52 8.67 12.93
CA ASP A 103 -6.55 9.36 13.70
C ASP A 103 -7.42 10.25 12.77
N GLY A 104 -8.61 10.64 13.21
CA GLY A 104 -9.45 11.64 12.53
C GLY A 104 -8.74 12.99 12.30
N ASN A 105 -7.74 13.30 13.12
CA ASN A 105 -6.84 14.46 12.94
C ASN A 105 -5.69 14.23 11.95
N LYS A 106 -5.70 13.11 11.21
CA LYS A 106 -4.63 12.66 10.31
C LYS A 106 -3.27 12.42 10.96
N GLN A 107 -3.25 12.25 12.27
CA GLN A 107 -2.02 11.89 12.99
C GLN A 107 -1.82 10.39 12.92
N GLN A 108 -0.58 9.95 12.70
CA GLN A 108 -0.21 8.55 12.76
C GLN A 108 -0.08 8.12 14.22
N CYS A 109 -1.02 7.29 14.67
CA CYS A 109 -1.00 6.72 15.99
C CYS A 109 -0.41 5.30 15.95
N LYS A 110 0.24 4.91 17.05
CA LYS A 110 0.82 3.58 17.23
C LYS A 110 0.26 2.97 18.52
N GLU A 111 -0.28 1.76 18.42
CA GLU A 111 -0.76 1.01 19.58
C GLU A 111 -0.12 -0.38 19.58
N LEU A 112 0.26 -0.87 20.76
CA LEU A 112 0.76 -2.23 20.93
C LEU A 112 -0.42 -3.18 21.17
N ASN A 113 -0.55 -4.20 20.34
CA ASN A 113 -1.69 -5.11 20.42
C ASN A 113 -1.31 -6.54 20.05
N ILE A 114 -1.94 -7.51 20.71
CA ILE A 114 -1.73 -8.95 20.49
C ILE A 114 -2.94 -9.50 19.74
N ASN A 115 -2.69 -10.11 18.57
CA ASN A 115 -3.73 -10.63 17.69
C ASN A 115 -4.18 -12.03 18.17
N ARG A 116 -4.85 -12.13 19.32
CA ARG A 116 -5.27 -13.39 19.97
C ARG A 116 -6.38 -14.14 19.19
N GLY A 117 -6.18 -14.46 17.92
CA GLY A 117 -7.19 -15.00 17.00
C GLY A 117 -8.36 -14.05 16.71
N ARG A 118 -8.28 -12.80 17.20
CA ARG A 118 -9.32 -11.79 17.02
C ARG A 118 -9.02 -10.95 15.79
N GLY A 119 -10.06 -10.61 15.04
CA GLY A 119 -9.98 -9.62 13.97
C GLY A 119 -9.42 -8.29 14.48
N ARG A 120 -8.81 -7.51 13.57
CA ARG A 120 -8.25 -6.21 13.92
C ARG A 120 -9.38 -5.25 14.30
N GLU A 121 -9.51 -4.92 15.58
CA GLU A 121 -10.43 -3.89 16.04
C GLU A 121 -9.72 -2.53 15.99
N ILE A 122 -10.34 -1.52 15.34
CA ILE A 122 -9.88 -0.14 15.37
C ILE A 122 -10.79 0.60 16.36
N ARG A 123 -10.25 0.93 17.53
CA ARG A 123 -10.99 1.62 18.61
C ARG A 123 -10.89 3.14 18.44
N HIS A 124 -11.44 3.64 17.35
CA HIS A 124 -11.44 5.08 17.06
C HIS A 124 -12.81 5.54 16.60
N GLU A 125 -13.15 6.80 16.90
CA GLU A 125 -14.45 7.39 16.61
C GLU A 125 -14.69 7.57 15.10
N ASN A 126 -13.63 7.73 14.30
CA ASN A 126 -13.75 7.90 12.84
C ASN A 126 -12.65 7.13 12.08
N PRO A 127 -12.78 5.80 11.92
CA PRO A 127 -11.82 5.03 11.14
C PRO A 127 -11.89 5.39 9.66
N LEU A 128 -10.72 5.69 9.08
CA LEU A 128 -10.54 5.92 7.66
C LEU A 128 -10.25 4.60 6.94
N TYR A 129 -11.09 4.25 5.98
CA TYR A 129 -10.94 3.07 5.14
C TYR A 129 -10.43 3.45 3.75
N HIS A 130 -9.68 2.56 3.13
CA HIS A 130 -9.32 2.72 1.73
C HIS A 130 -10.50 2.32 0.82
N ARG A 131 -10.68 2.98 -0.32
CA ARG A 131 -11.78 2.68 -1.28
C ARG A 131 -11.75 1.25 -1.83
N SER A 132 -10.59 0.59 -1.80
CA SER A 132 -10.51 -0.84 -2.12
C SER A 132 -11.33 -1.71 -1.17
N VAL A 133 -11.48 -1.31 0.11
CA VAL A 133 -12.33 -2.01 1.08
C VAL A 133 -13.81 -1.86 0.70
N GLN A 134 -14.21 -0.67 0.24
CA GLN A 134 -15.56 -0.42 -0.28
C GLN A 134 -15.89 -1.33 -1.48
N LEU A 135 -14.95 -1.44 -2.43
CA LEU A 135 -15.11 -2.33 -3.59
C LEU A 135 -15.16 -3.82 -3.20
N LEU A 136 -14.48 -4.22 -2.12
CA LEU A 136 -14.56 -5.58 -1.58
C LEU A 136 -15.93 -5.85 -0.95
N GLU A 137 -16.47 -4.90 -0.19
CA GLU A 137 -17.81 -5.02 0.39
C GLU A 137 -18.89 -5.25 -0.68
N GLU A 138 -18.80 -4.55 -1.81
CA GLU A 138 -19.70 -4.75 -2.96
C GLU A 138 -19.65 -6.18 -3.54
N THR A 139 -18.53 -6.89 -3.36
CA THR A 139 -18.38 -8.30 -3.77
C THR A 139 -18.87 -9.31 -2.72
N GLY A 140 -19.40 -8.85 -1.59
CA GLY A 140 -19.87 -9.69 -0.49
C GLY A 140 -18.80 -10.01 0.57
N TYR A 141 -17.63 -9.36 0.53
CA TYR A 141 -16.64 -9.48 1.59
C TYR A 141 -17.09 -8.71 2.83
N THR A 142 -17.12 -9.37 4.00
CA THR A 142 -17.32 -8.68 5.27
C THR A 142 -15.98 -8.30 5.88
N PRO A 143 -15.63 -7.01 5.99
CA PRO A 143 -14.40 -6.62 6.64
C PRO A 143 -14.34 -7.14 8.07
N ARG A 144 -13.22 -7.77 8.41
CA ARG A 144 -12.94 -8.23 9.77
C ARG A 144 -12.56 -7.09 10.71
N VAL A 145 -12.58 -5.86 10.21
CA VAL A 145 -12.39 -4.66 11.01
C VAL A 145 -13.71 -4.34 11.72
N ARG A 146 -13.69 -4.40 13.04
CA ARG A 146 -14.86 -4.00 13.85
C ARG A 146 -14.75 -2.52 14.14
N CYS A 147 -15.68 -1.73 13.61
CA CYS A 147 -15.97 -0.39 14.10
C CYS A 147 -16.79 -0.49 15.40
N GLN A 148 -16.70 0.52 16.27
CA GLN A 148 -17.67 0.65 17.36
C GLN A 148 -19.09 0.80 16.77
N SER A 149 -20.05 0.15 17.43
CA SER A 149 -21.43 0.06 16.97
C SER A 149 -22.05 1.47 16.82
N GLY A 150 -22.57 1.79 15.64
CA GLY A 150 -23.21 3.08 15.35
C GLY A 150 -22.38 4.10 14.55
N LEU A 151 -21.13 3.78 14.19
CA LEU A 151 -20.26 4.69 13.43
C LEU A 151 -20.17 4.28 11.96
N THR A 152 -20.32 5.25 11.05
CA THR A 152 -20.17 5.05 9.60
C THR A 152 -18.70 5.19 9.18
N PRO A 153 -18.13 4.21 8.46
CA PRO A 153 -16.76 4.30 7.96
C PRO A 153 -16.63 5.42 6.91
N ILE A 154 -15.51 6.16 6.94
CA ILE A 154 -15.19 7.17 5.93
C ILE A 154 -14.16 6.57 4.96
N TYR A 155 -14.44 6.61 3.65
CA TYR A 155 -13.56 6.08 2.62
C TYR A 155 -12.65 7.17 2.02
N VAL A 156 -11.37 6.89 1.87
CA VAL A 156 -10.33 7.79 1.32
C VAL A 156 -9.43 7.06 0.31
N ASP A 157 -9.03 7.78 -0.75
CA ASP A 157 -7.96 7.37 -1.67
C ASP A 157 -6.69 8.13 -1.26
N TYR A 158 -5.57 7.43 -1.05
CA TYR A 158 -4.25 8.04 -0.82
C TYR A 158 -3.44 8.12 -2.11
#